data_AF-K9WVY5-F1
#
_entry.id   AF-K9WVY5-F1
#
_cell.length_a   1.000
_cell.length_b   1.000
_cell.length_c   1.000
_cell.angle_alpha   90.00
_cell.angle_beta   90.00
_cell.angle_gamma   90.00
#
_symmetry.space_group_name_H-M   'P 1'
#
loop_
_entity.id
_entity.type
_entity.pdbx_description
1 polymer ?
#
loop_
_entity_poly.entity_id
_entity_poly.type
_entity_poly.pdbx_seq_one_letter_code
_entity_poly.pdbx_strand_id
1 'polypeptide(L)' 'MCRYCVSIMAKKELHIRISERRLHKLRLLAVEKDKTVTQIVEDLIDMLPEPRKIQCD' A
#
# COMPACT_ATOMS: atom_id res chain seq x y z
N MET A 1 21.42 16.78 20.74
CA MET A 1 20.20 16.24 21.38
C MET A 1 19.15 16.05 20.29
N CYS A 2 18.74 14.80 20.12
CA CYS A 2 18.04 14.27 18.95
C CYS A 2 16.65 14.92 18.76
N ARG A 3 16.39 15.52 17.59
CA ARG A 3 15.03 15.87 17.15
C ARG A 3 14.35 14.58 16.71
N TYR A 4 13.55 13.99 17.58
CA TYR A 4 12.57 12.99 17.15
C TYR A 4 11.57 13.70 16.23
N CYS A 5 11.76 13.55 14.92
CA CYS A 5 10.75 13.88 13.94
C CYS A 5 9.65 12.81 14.08
N VAL A 6 8.62 13.12 14.86
CA VAL A 6 7.37 12.34 14.84
C VAL A 6 6.79 12.57 13.46
N SER A 7 7.07 11.66 12.53
CA SER A 7 6.36 11.57 11.26
C SER A 7 4.91 11.25 11.59
N ILE A 8 4.09 12.29 11.78
CA ILE A 8 2.64 12.15 11.72
C ILE A 8 2.38 11.49 10.37
N MET A 9 1.89 10.24 10.42
CA MET A 9 1.66 9.42 9.24
C MET A 9 0.55 10.10 8.43
N ALA A 10 0.96 11.06 7.60
CA ALA A 10 0.04 11.82 6.76
C ALA A 10 -0.70 10.79 5.90
N LYS A 11 -2.03 10.78 6.00
CA LYS A 11 -2.87 9.91 5.18
C LYS A 11 -2.60 10.27 3.72
N LYS A 12 -1.93 9.37 3.00
CA LYS A 12 -1.67 9.51 1.57
C LYS A 12 -2.69 8.66 0.83
N GLU A 13 -3.35 9.26 -0.16
CA GLU A 13 -4.35 8.57 -0.98
C GLU A 13 -3.70 8.07 -2.28
N LEU A 14 -4.08 6.87 -2.70
CA LEU A 14 -3.56 6.21 -3.90
C LEU A 14 -4.71 6.00 -4.90
N HIS A 15 -4.70 6.76 -5.99
CA HIS A 15 -5.67 6.61 -7.07
C HIS A 15 -5.09 5.73 -8.18
N ILE A 16 -5.64 4.53 -8.36
CA ILE A 16 -5.20 3.57 -9.39
C ILE A 16 -6.33 3.32 -10.39
N ARG A 17 -6.00 3.40 -11.69
CA ARG A 17 -6.90 2.95 -12.76
C ARG A 17 -6.74 1.45 -12.99
N ILE A 18 -7.80 0.68 -12.76
CA ILE A 18 -7.83 -0.77 -13.01
C ILE A 18 -9.11 -1.17 -13.73
N SER A 19 -9.07 -2.29 -14.44
CA SER A 19 -10.27 -2.86 -15.05
C SER A 19 -11.20 -3.45 -14.00
N GLU A 20 -12.50 -3.49 -14.31
CA GLU A 20 -13.53 -4.01 -13.43
C GLU A 20 -13.26 -5.46 -13.01
N ARG A 21 -12.79 -6.30 -13.94
CA ARG A 21 -12.39 -7.70 -13.65
C ARG A 21 -11.30 -7.79 -12.56
N ARG A 22 -10.34 -6.86 -12.55
CA ARG A 22 -9.28 -6.83 -11.52
C ARG A 22 -9.82 -6.33 -10.18
N LEU A 23 -10.69 -5.32 -10.20
CA LEU A 23 -11.36 -4.82 -9.00
C LEU A 23 -12.24 -5.90 -8.35
N HIS A 24 -12.99 -6.66 -9.15
CA HIS A 24 -13.82 -7.75 -8.65
C HIS A 24 -12.98 -8.84 -7.98
N LYS A 25 -11.85 -9.22 -8.58
CA LYS A 25 -10.91 -10.17 -7.96
C LYS A 25 -10.40 -9.67 -6.60
N LEU A 26 -10.06 -8.39 -6.50
CA LEU A 26 -9.65 -7.76 -5.22
C LEU A 26 -10.77 -7.82 -4.17
N ARG A 27 -12.02 -7.57 -4.56
CA ARG A 27 -13.17 -7.67 -3.65
C ARG A 27 -13.42 -9.10 -3.17
N LEU A 28 -13.31 -10.09 -4.05
CA LEU A 28 -13.45 -11.50 -3.66
C LEU A 28 -12.36 -11.92 -2.67
N LEU A 29 -11.11 -11.50 -2.91
CA LEU A 29 -10.00 -11.77 -2.00
C LEU A 29 -10.20 -11.11 -0.63
N ALA A 30 -10.77 -9.90 -0.60
CA ALA A 30 -11.15 -9.19 0.62
C ALA A 30 -12.15 -10.00 1.47
N VAL A 31 -13.17 -10.57 0.82
CA VAL A 31 -14.13 -11.45 1.49
C VAL A 31 -13.48 -12.74 1.97
N GLU A 32 -12.65 -13.38 1.15
CA GLU A 32 -11.97 -14.65 1.52
C GLU A 32 -11.04 -14.49 2.73
N LYS A 33 -10.34 -13.35 2.84
CA LYS A 33 -9.36 -13.09 3.89
C LYS A 33 -9.92 -12.33 5.10
N ASP A 34 -11.21 -11.99 5.10
CA ASP A 34 -11.86 -11.15 6.12
C ASP A 34 -11.07 -9.84 6.38
N LYS A 35 -10.66 -9.20 5.28
CA LYS A 35 -9.85 -7.97 5.29
C LYS A 35 -10.47 -6.92 4.39
N THR A 36 -10.21 -5.65 4.68
CA THR A 36 -10.58 -4.57 3.76
C THR A 36 -9.68 -4.60 2.52
N VAL A 37 -10.18 -4.07 1.40
CA VAL A 37 -9.39 -3.94 0.15
C VAL A 37 -8.12 -3.11 0.42
N THR A 38 -8.20 -2.09 1.26
CA THR A 38 -7.05 -1.27 1.67
C THR A 38 -5.98 -2.10 2.38
N GLN A 39 -6.36 -2.91 3.37
CA GLN A 39 -5.42 -3.78 4.09
C GLN A 39 -4.78 -4.81 3.16
N ILE A 40 -5.53 -5.36 2.20
CA ILE A 40 -4.93 -6.25 1.19
C ILE A 40 -3.90 -5.50 0.34
N VAL A 41 -4.19 -4.26 -0.05
CA VAL A 41 -3.25 -3.46 -0.83
C VAL A 41 -2.02 -3.12 0.00
N GLU A 42 -2.16 -2.81 1.29
CA GLU A 42 -1.05 -2.60 2.22
C GLU A 42 -0.19 -3.87 2.35
N ASP A 43 -0.81 -5.02 2.62
CA ASP A 43 -0.10 -6.31 2.69
C ASP A 43 0.66 -6.61 1.39
N LEU A 44 0.06 -6.31 0.23
CA LEU A 44 0.71 -6.51 -1.08
C LEU A 44 1.86 -5.53 -1.30
N ILE A 45 1.76 -4.29 -0.79
CA ILE A 45 2.83 -3.29 -0.85
C ILE A 45 4.01 -3.73 0.02
N ASP A 46 3.74 -4.26 1.22
CA ASP A 46 4.77 -4.73 2.15
C ASP A 46 5.56 -5.92 1.60
N MET A 47 4.98 -6.69 0.68
CA MET A 47 5.66 -7.78 -0.04
C MET A 47 6.56 -7.29 -1.19
N LEU A 48 6.48 -6.01 -1.58
CA LEU A 48 7.32 -5.48 -2.65
C LEU A 48 8.77 -5.38 -2.19
N PRO A 49 9.75 -5.68 -3.07
CA PRO A 49 11.16 -5.47 -2.75
C PRO A 49 11.44 -4.00 -2.51
N GLU A 50 12.32 -3.69 -1.55
CA GLU A 50 12.74 -2.32 -1.32
C GLU A 50 13.35 -1.72 -2.61
N PRO A 51 12.92 -0.52 -3.04
CA PRO A 51 13.52 0.12 -4.19
C PRO A 51 15.00 0.37 -3.89
N ARG A 52 15.88 -0.04 -4.81
CA ARG A 52 17.29 0.35 -4.76
C ARG A 52 17.31 1.87 -4.70
N LYS A 53 17.75 2.43 -3.57
CA LYS A 53 17.93 3.88 -3.43
C LYS A 53 18.92 4.29 -4.52
N ILE A 54 18.42 4.91 -5.59
CA ILE A 54 19.27 5.67 -6.50
C ILE A 54 19.60 6.90 -5.68
N GLN A 55 20.68 6.81 -4.91
CA GLN A 55 21.28 7.94 -4.25
C GLN A 55 21.77 8.83 -5.39
N CYS A 56 21.08 9.94 -5.65
CA CYS A 56 21.61 10.97 -6.51
C CYS A 56 22.81 11.57 -5.77
N ASP A 57 24.00 11.26 -6.26
CA ASP A 57 25.23 12.03 -5.94
C ASP A 57 25.15 13.43 -6.56
#